data_AF-A0A0Q7WEJ2-F1
#
_entry.id   AF-A0A0Q7WEJ2-F1
#
_cell.length_a   1.000
_cell.length_b   1.000
_cell.length_c   1.000
_cell.angle_alpha   90.00
_cell.angle_beta   90.00
_cell.angle_gamma   90.00
#
_symmetry.space_group_name_H-M   'P 1'
#
loop_
_entity.id
_entity.type
_entity.pdbx_description
1 polymer ?
#
loop_
_entity_poly.entity_id
_entity_poly.type
_entity_poly.pdbx_seq_one_letter_code
_entity_poly.pdbx_strand_id
1 'polypeptide(L)' 'MSFQAYLDTIQAKTGLDADALKAAADTAGLSDGGRLKPAVKAGQVVDWGKGTLGLGHGHAMAIYALLSGKRKPGD' A
#
# COMPACT_ATOMS: atom_id res chain seq x y z
N MET A 1 -12.59 -11.89 3.12
CA MET A 1 -12.49 -10.63 2.35
C MET A 1 -11.45 -10.83 1.26
N SER A 2 -11.76 -10.45 0.03
CA SER A 2 -10.80 -10.46 -1.09
C SER A 2 -9.73 -9.39 -0.91
N PHE A 3 -8.65 -9.46 -1.68
CA PHE A 3 -7.63 -8.40 -1.67
C PHE A 3 -8.20 -7.11 -2.26
N GLN A 4 -9.06 -7.22 -3.27
CA GLN A 4 -9.77 -6.09 -3.84
C GLN A 4 -10.57 -5.30 -2.78
N ALA A 5 -11.27 -5.97 -1.86
CA ALA A 5 -12.05 -5.29 -0.81
C ALA A 5 -11.17 -4.42 0.13
N TYR A 6 -9.91 -4.82 0.35
CA TYR A 6 -8.95 -3.98 1.07
C TYR A 6 -8.58 -2.75 0.27
N LEU A 7 -8.30 -2.89 -1.03
CA LEU A 7 -7.96 -1.76 -1.91
C LEU A 7 -9.13 -0.79 -2.03
N ASP A 8 -10.36 -1.29 -2.19
CA ASP A 8 -11.57 -0.46 -2.25
C ASP A 8 -11.75 0.33 -0.95
N THR A 9 -11.52 -0.30 0.21
CA THR A 9 -11.60 0.37 1.51
C THR A 9 -10.49 1.41 1.68
N ILE A 10 -9.28 1.13 1.20
CA ILE A 10 -8.18 2.11 1.21
C ILE A 10 -8.53 3.30 0.32
N GLN A 11 -9.03 3.06 -0.89
CA GLN A 11 -9.44 4.11 -1.81
C GLN A 11 -10.58 4.94 -1.23
N ALA A 12 -11.58 4.31 -0.60
CA ALA A 12 -12.66 5.02 0.08
C ALA A 12 -12.18 5.93 1.22
N LYS A 13 -11.08 5.57 1.90
CA LYS A 13 -10.52 6.34 3.02
C LYS A 13 -9.52 7.42 2.60
N THR A 14 -8.74 7.15 1.57
CA THR A 14 -7.57 7.96 1.18
C THR A 14 -7.79 8.72 -0.12
N GLY A 15 -8.78 8.32 -0.92
CA GLY A 15 -8.96 8.78 -2.30
C GLY A 15 -7.96 8.18 -3.30
N LEU A 16 -7.04 7.33 -2.85
CA LEU A 16 -5.97 6.76 -3.67
C LEU A 16 -6.35 5.36 -4.15
N ASP A 17 -6.42 5.19 -5.47
CA ASP A 17 -6.49 3.87 -6.09
C ASP A 17 -5.13 3.13 -6.03
N ALA A 18 -5.08 1.91 -6.55
CA ALA A 18 -3.88 1.07 -6.49
C ALA A 18 -2.65 1.70 -7.15
N ASP A 19 -2.82 2.46 -8.24
CA ASP A 19 -1.69 3.07 -8.94
C ASP A 19 -1.27 4.39 -8.29
N ALA A 20 -2.23 5.16 -7.77
CA ALA A 20 -1.95 6.31 -6.92
C ALA A 20 -1.24 5.92 -5.61
N LEU A 21 -1.58 4.77 -5.01
CA LEU A 21 -0.88 4.23 -3.84
C LEU A 21 0.58 3.89 -4.15
N LYS A 22 0.85 3.31 -5.33
CA LYS A 22 2.22 3.04 -5.79
C LYS A 22 3.01 4.33 -5.96
N ALA A 23 2.44 5.33 -6.63
CA ALA A 23 3.09 6.63 -6.81
C ALA A 23 3.32 7.37 -5.47
N ALA A 24 2.38 7.27 -4.54
CA ALA A 24 2.52 7.82 -3.19
C ALA A 24 3.64 7.12 -2.42
N ALA A 25 3.76 5.80 -2.55
CA ALA A 25 4.82 5.02 -1.93
C ALA A 25 6.20 5.30 -2.57
N ASP A 26 6.26 5.58 -3.87
CA ASP A 26 7.48 6.03 -4.55
C ASP A 26 7.93 7.39 -4.02
N THR A 27 6.98 8.32 -3.88
CA THR A 27 7.21 9.66 -3.31
C THR A 27 7.66 9.57 -1.84
N ALA A 28 7.11 8.62 -1.08
CA ALA A 28 7.52 8.33 0.30
C ALA A 28 8.88 7.59 0.40
N GLY A 29 9.49 7.25 -0.73
CA GLY A 29 10.77 6.54 -0.79
C GLY A 29 10.70 5.06 -0.39
N LEU A 30 9.50 4.50 -0.25
CA LEU A 30 9.25 3.09 0.12
C LEU A 30 9.35 2.15 -1.08
N SER A 31 8.97 2.64 -2.26
CA SER A 31 9.03 1.93 -3.53
C SER A 31 9.79 2.73 -4.59
N ASP A 32 10.11 2.05 -5.68
CA ASP A 32 10.63 2.65 -6.90
C ASP A 32 9.90 2.02 -8.10
N GLY A 33 9.27 2.84 -8.94
CA GLY A 33 8.40 2.39 -10.03
C GLY A 33 7.23 1.53 -9.56
N GLY A 34 6.65 1.85 -8.39
CA GLY A 34 5.55 1.11 -7.78
C GLY A 34 5.92 -0.27 -7.24
N ARG A 35 7.22 -0.57 -7.13
CA ARG A 35 7.74 -1.81 -6.57
C ARG A 35 8.51 -1.54 -5.28
N LEU A 36 8.23 -2.33 -4.25
CA LEU A 36 8.88 -2.19 -2.96
C LEU A 36 10.42 -2.26 -3.09
N LYS A 37 11.13 -1.30 -2.48
CA LYS A 37 12.59 -1.34 -2.46
C LYS A 37 13.09 -2.53 -1.63
N PRO A 38 14.18 -3.20 -2.02
CA PRO A 38 14.68 -4.39 -1.31
C PRO A 38 15.02 -4.17 0.17
N ALA A 39 15.44 -2.96 0.53
CA ALA A 39 15.78 -2.59 1.92
C ALA A 39 14.55 -2.23 2.77
N VAL A 40 13.38 -2.00 2.16
CA VAL A 40 12.18 -1.55 2.85
C VAL A 40 11.43 -2.74 3.42
N LYS A 41 11.22 -2.72 4.73
CA LYS A 41 10.50 -3.77 5.46
C LYS A 41 9.01 -3.46 5.55
N ALA A 42 8.20 -4.50 5.75
CA ALA A 42 6.75 -4.37 5.94
C ALA A 42 6.39 -3.35 7.04
N GLY A 43 7.14 -3.32 8.15
CA GLY A 43 6.93 -2.36 9.23
C GLY A 43 6.97 -0.90 8.77
N GLN A 44 7.90 -0.54 7.89
CA GLN A 44 8.03 0.83 7.38
C GLN A 44 6.81 1.23 6.54
N VAL A 45 6.29 0.32 5.72
CA VAL A 45 5.07 0.55 4.94
C VAL A 45 3.85 0.65 5.85
N VAL A 46 3.81 -0.18 6.90
CA VAL A 46 2.74 -0.13 7.90
C VAL A 46 2.73 1.19 8.65
N ASP A 47 3.89 1.65 9.10
CA ASP A 47 4.03 2.89 9.86
C ASP A 47 3.69 4.10 8.99
N TRP A 48 4.12 4.10 7.72
CA TRP A 48 3.70 5.11 6.74
C TRP A 48 2.19 5.07 6.48
N GLY A 49 1.60 3.90 6.24
CA GLY A 49 0.16 3.78 6.01
C GLY A 49 -0.67 4.26 7.21
N LYS A 50 -0.20 4.01 8.44
CA LYS A 50 -0.83 4.52 9.67
C LYS A 50 -0.66 6.03 9.81
N GLY A 51 0.56 6.53 9.68
CA GLY A 51 0.90 7.92 9.96
C GLY A 51 0.49 8.89 8.86
N THR A 52 0.72 8.53 7.60
CA THR A 52 0.46 9.39 6.44
C THR A 52 -0.94 9.20 5.88
N LEU A 53 -1.46 7.96 5.86
CA LEU A 53 -2.74 7.64 5.24
C LEU A 53 -3.87 7.37 6.25
N GLY A 54 -3.60 7.42 7.56
CA GLY A 54 -4.60 7.18 8.60
C GLY A 54 -5.18 5.76 8.58
N LEU A 55 -4.45 4.78 8.03
CA LEU A 55 -4.93 3.43 7.83
C LEU A 55 -4.72 2.55 9.06
N GLY A 56 -5.63 1.59 9.27
CA GLY A 56 -5.41 0.50 10.22
C GLY A 56 -4.34 -0.49 9.73
N HIS A 57 -3.79 -1.28 10.65
CA HIS A 57 -2.68 -2.21 10.36
C HIS A 57 -2.93 -3.14 9.15
N GLY A 58 -4.13 -3.74 9.05
CA GLY A 58 -4.46 -4.65 7.95
C GLY A 58 -4.49 -3.98 6.57
N HIS A 59 -4.99 -2.74 6.50
CA HIS A 59 -5.00 -1.96 5.25
C HIS A 59 -3.59 -1.53 4.86
N ALA A 60 -2.77 -1.12 5.82
CA ALA A 60 -1.37 -0.79 5.53
C ALA A 60 -0.57 -2.02 5.08
N MET A 61 -0.86 -3.21 5.63
CA MET A 61 -0.30 -4.48 5.14
C MET A 61 -0.77 -4.84 3.73
N ALA A 62 -1.98 -4.46 3.33
CA ALA A 62 -2.44 -4.65 1.95
C ALA A 62 -1.62 -3.80 0.97
N ILE A 63 -1.22 -2.57 1.35
CA ILE A 63 -0.30 -1.76 0.55
C ILE A 63 1.06 -2.45 0.41
N TYR A 64 1.61 -2.99 1.50
CA TYR A 64 2.85 -3.76 1.41
C TYR A 64 2.72 -4.97 0.46
N ALA A 65 1.60 -5.70 0.51
CA ALA A 65 1.35 -6.82 -0.41
C ALA A 65 1.29 -6.37 -1.87
N LEU A 66 0.65 -5.22 -2.14
CA LEU A 66 0.61 -4.57 -3.46
C LEU A 66 2.02 -4.23 -3.97
N LEU A 67 2.81 -3.51 -3.17
CA LEU A 67 4.17 -3.05 -3.54
C LEU A 67 5.16 -4.21 -3.68
N SER A 68 5.00 -5.26 -2.87
CA SER A 68 5.85 -6.46 -2.96
C SER A 68 5.54 -7.33 -4.19
N GLY A 69 4.46 -7.05 -4.91
CA GLY A 69 4.01 -7.83 -6.07
C GLY A 69 3.42 -9.20 -5.70
N LYS A 70 3.22 -9.50 -4.40
CA LYS A 70 2.64 -10.77 -3.93
C LYS A 70 1.14 -10.86 -4.21
N ARG A 71 0.47 -9.71 -4.33
CA ARG A 71 -0.94 -9.60 -4.72
C ARG A 71 -1.14 -8.43 -5.65
N LYS A 72 -2.17 -8.53 -6.49
CA LYS A 72 -2.55 -7.50 -7.47
C LYS A 72 -4.05 -7.23 -7.42
N PRO A 73 -4.53 -6.06 -7.90
CA PRO A 73 -5.95 -5.81 -8.05
C PRO A 73 -6.66 -6.96 -8.76
N GLY A 74 -7.81 -7.39 -8.23
CA GLY A 74 -8.56 -8.56 -8.71
C GLY A 74 -8.25 -9.91 -8.05
N ASP A 75 -7.25 -10.01 -7.17
CA ASP A 75 -6.97 -11.20 -6.33
C ASP A 75 -7.91 -11.37 -5.11
#